data_AF-A0A803JZK1-F1
#
_entry.id   AF-A0A803JZK1-F1
#
_cell.length_a   1.000
_cell.length_b   1.000
_cell.length_c   1.000
_cell.angle_alpha   90.00
_cell.angle_beta   90.00
_cell.angle_gamma   90.00
#
_symmetry.space_group_name_H-M   'P 1'
#
loop_
_entity.id
_entity.type
_entity.pdbx_description
1 polymer ?
#
loop_
_entity_poly.entity_id
_entity_poly.type
_entity_poly.pdbx_seq_one_letter_code
_entity_poly.pdbx_strand_id
1 'polypeptide(L)'
;MSYLIDKSISEIMLKNLLQRLREQETKQDQIVQCLQGLAVRLDSLQQQPPKIPFPEKFSGDRSKFFAFKEACKLYLSFLPRSFPTETAKVNFVITLLLGDPQVWAFTLGRELFGY
;
A
#
# COMPACT_ATOMS: atom_id res chain seq x y z
N MET A 1 -34.10 -50.64 33.19
CA MET A 1 -33.56 -49.38 33.76
C MET A 1 -32.18 -49.04 33.20
N SER A 2 -31.18 -49.93 33.27
CA SER A 2 -29.81 -49.67 32.78
C SER A 2 -29.70 -49.31 31.28
N TYR A 3 -30.42 -50.00 30.39
CA TYR A 3 -30.41 -49.74 28.93
C TYR A 3 -30.92 -48.35 28.51
N LEU A 4 -31.85 -47.78 29.28
CA LEU A 4 -32.44 -46.47 29.01
C LEU A 4 -31.47 -45.34 29.37
N ILE A 5 -30.65 -45.54 30.41
CA ILE A 5 -29.64 -44.59 30.85
C ILE A 5 -28.48 -44.54 29.84
N ASP A 6 -28.04 -45.70 29.36
CA ASP A 6 -26.93 -45.82 28.39
C ASP A 6 -27.27 -45.21 27.02
N LYS A 7 -28.52 -45.35 26.59
CA LYS A 7 -29.06 -44.71 25.38
C LYS A 7 -29.08 -43.17 25.51
N SER A 8 -29.47 -42.64 26.67
CA SER A 8 -29.49 -41.21 26.95
C SER A 8 -28.08 -40.60 26.95
N ILE A 9 -27.10 -41.31 27.54
CA ILE A 9 -25.70 -40.88 27.57
C ILE A 9 -25.12 -40.81 26.14
N SER A 10 -25.39 -41.83 25.31
CA SER A 10 -24.94 -41.85 23.92
C SER A 10 -25.54 -40.71 23.10
N GLU A 11 -26.81 -40.38 23.32
CA GLU A 11 -27.48 -39.26 22.64
C GLU A 11 -26.88 -37.90 23.03
N ILE A 12 -26.51 -37.72 24.30
CA ILE A 12 -25.83 -36.52 24.80
C ILE A 12 -24.43 -36.38 24.19
N MET A 13 -23.67 -37.48 24.10
CA MET A 13 -22.36 -37.47 23.45
C MET A 13 -22.46 -37.14 21.95
N LEU A 14 -23.44 -37.72 21.26
CA LEU A 14 -23.66 -37.44 19.83
C LEU A 14 -24.00 -35.97 19.59
N LYS A 15 -24.88 -35.38 20.42
CA LYS A 15 -25.22 -33.94 20.35
C LYS A 15 -24.01 -33.06 20.59
N ASN A 16 -23.18 -33.38 21.58
CA ASN A 16 -21.93 -32.65 21.84
C ASN A 16 -20.94 -32.74 20.68
N LEU A 17 -20.81 -33.92 20.06
CA LEU A 17 -19.91 -34.11 18.92
C LEU A 17 -20.37 -33.29 17.70
N LEU A 18 -21.67 -33.33 17.38
CA LEU A 18 -22.25 -32.53 16.30
C LEU A 18 -22.08 -31.04 16.53
N GLN A 19 -22.27 -30.58 17.77
CA GLN A 19 -22.07 -29.18 18.14
C GLN A 19 -20.61 -28.74 17.90
N ARG A 20 -19.64 -29.56 18.32
CA ARG A 20 -18.22 -29.29 18.10
C ARG A 20 -17.85 -29.26 16.62
N LEU A 21 -18.43 -30.15 15.81
CA LEU A 21 -18.23 -30.16 14.36
C LEU A 21 -18.75 -28.88 13.71
N ARG A 22 -19.94 -28.41 14.09
CA ARG A 22 -20.50 -27.13 13.60
C ARG A 22 -19.65 -25.93 13.99
N GLU A 23 -19.12 -25.92 15.22
CA GLU A 23 -18.22 -24.86 15.67
C GLU A 23 -16.90 -24.86 14.89
N GLN A 24 -16.36 -26.05 14.58
CA GLN A 24 -15.19 -26.20 13.71
C GLN A 24 -15.46 -25.66 12.31
N GLU A 25 -16.59 -26.02 11.70
CA GLU A 25 -16.99 -25.55 10.38
C GLU A 25 -17.13 -24.02 10.36
N THR A 26 -17.80 -23.44 11.37
CA THR A 26 -17.93 -21.98 11.51
C THR A 26 -16.56 -21.29 11.62
N LYS A 27 -15.62 -21.87 12.38
CA LYS A 27 -14.26 -21.32 12.49
C LYS A 27 -13.51 -21.41 11.16
N GLN A 28 -13.71 -22.49 10.42
CA GLN A 28 -13.11 -22.68 9.11
C GLN A 28 -13.63 -21.63 8.12
N ASP A 29 -14.94 -21.38 8.10
CA ASP A 29 -15.55 -20.35 7.27
C ASP A 29 -15.01 -18.94 7.59
N GLN A 30 -14.86 -18.61 8.88
CA GLN A 30 -14.28 -17.34 9.31
C GLN A 30 -12.83 -17.18 8.82
N ILE A 31 -12.03 -18.24 8.90
CA ILE A 31 -10.64 -18.23 8.40
C ILE A 31 -10.64 -18.00 6.88
N VAL A 32 -11.48 -18.72 6.13
CA VAL A 32 -11.57 -18.58 4.68
C VAL A 32 -11.95 -17.15 4.29
N GLN A 33 -12.95 -16.57 4.95
CA GLN A 33 -13.35 -15.17 4.72
C GLN A 33 -12.22 -14.18 5.04
N CYS A 34 -11.49 -14.41 6.14
CA CYS A 34 -10.35 -13.57 6.51
C CYS A 34 -9.24 -13.65 5.44
N LEU A 35 -8.88 -14.86 5.02
CA LEU A 35 -7.87 -15.09 3.99
C LEU A 35 -8.26 -14.46 2.65
N GLN A 36 -9.54 -14.56 2.25
CA GLN A 36 -10.05 -13.87 1.06
C GLN A 36 -9.94 -12.36 1.17
N GLY A 37 -10.31 -11.78 2.32
CA GLY A 37 -10.16 -10.36 2.58
C GLY A 37 -8.71 -9.88 2.55
N LEU A 38 -7.78 -10.71 3.05
CA LEU A 38 -6.35 -10.45 2.97
C LEU A 38 -5.82 -10.57 1.54
N ALA A 39 -6.27 -11.56 0.76
CA ALA A 39 -5.88 -11.73 -0.64
C ALA A 39 -6.24 -10.49 -1.48
N VAL A 40 -7.46 -9.98 -1.35
CA VAL A 40 -7.90 -8.74 -2.05
C VAL A 40 -7.02 -7.54 -1.69
N ARG A 41 -6.65 -7.42 -0.41
CA ARG A 41 -5.76 -6.33 0.03
C ARG A 41 -4.36 -6.51 -0.55
N LEU A 42 -3.82 -7.72 -0.56
CA LEU A 42 -2.51 -8.01 -1.16
C LEU A 42 -2.49 -7.73 -2.65
N ASP A 43 -3.54 -8.09 -3.40
CA ASP A 43 -3.67 -7.78 -4.82
C ASP A 43 -3.61 -6.26 -5.06
N SER A 44 -4.30 -5.48 -4.22
CA SER A 44 -4.26 -4.01 -4.31
C SER A 44 -2.88 -3.41 -4.01
N LEU A 45 -2.03 -4.12 -3.25
CA LEU A 45 -0.64 -3.73 -2.96
C LEU A 45 0.33 -4.20 -4.04
N GLN A 46 0.02 -5.32 -4.72
CA GLN A 46 0.83 -5.93 -5.77
C GLN A 46 0.60 -5.33 -7.15
N GLN A 47 -0.41 -4.47 -7.33
CA GLN A 47 -0.51 -3.63 -8.53
C GLN A 47 0.74 -2.75 -8.61
N GLN A 48 1.77 -3.27 -9.28
CA GLN A 48 2.99 -2.52 -9.53
C GLN A 48 2.59 -1.24 -10.24
N PRO A 49 3.07 -0.08 -9.77
CA PRO A 49 2.80 1.15 -10.48
C PRO A 49 3.27 0.98 -11.94
N PRO A 50 2.50 1.50 -12.92
CA PRO A 50 2.92 1.43 -14.31
C PRO A 50 4.35 1.96 -14.42
N LYS A 51 5.19 1.32 -15.23
CA LYS A 51 6.58 1.76 -15.44
C LYS A 51 6.55 3.10 -16.17
N ILE A 52 6.51 4.18 -15.39
CA ILE A 52 6.53 5.54 -15.91
C ILE A 52 7.99 5.95 -16.13
N PRO A 53 8.32 6.54 -17.28
CA PRO A 53 9.64 7.09 -17.51
C PRO A 53 10.02 8.07 -16.40
N PHE A 54 11.21 7.89 -15.83
CA PHE A 54 11.74 8.83 -14.85
C PHE A 54 12.04 10.17 -15.53
N PRO A 55 11.73 11.33 -14.92
CA PRO A 55 12.01 12.62 -15.53
C PRO A 55 13.50 12.82 -15.81
N GLU A 56 13.82 13.43 -16.95
CA GLU A 56 15.20 13.81 -17.28
C GLU A 56 15.69 14.93 -16.34
N LYS A 57 16.99 14.95 -16.05
CA LYS A 57 17.59 16.02 -15.26
C LYS A 57 17.59 17.35 -16.01
N PHE A 58 17.42 18.45 -15.29
CA PHE A 58 17.31 19.80 -15.85
C PHE A 58 18.52 20.66 -15.51
N SER A 59 19.25 21.11 -16.53
CA SER A 59 20.47 21.92 -16.40
C SER A 59 20.24 23.44 -16.42
N GLY A 60 19.00 23.90 -16.63
CA GLY A 60 18.70 25.33 -16.81
C GLY A 60 18.41 25.74 -18.26
N ASP A 61 18.50 24.82 -19.21
CA ASP A 61 18.13 25.09 -20.62
C ASP A 61 16.64 25.39 -20.75
N ARG A 62 16.31 26.66 -21.01
CA ARG A 62 14.93 27.15 -21.11
C ARG A 62 14.11 26.44 -22.18
N SER A 63 14.73 25.94 -23.25
CA SER A 63 14.02 25.20 -24.31
C SER A 63 13.44 23.87 -23.80
N LYS A 64 14.07 23.26 -22.80
CA LYS A 64 13.68 21.97 -22.21
C LYS A 64 12.77 22.13 -20.98
N PHE A 65 12.60 23.34 -20.46
CA PHE A 65 11.89 23.59 -19.21
C PHE A 65 10.45 23.08 -19.23
N PHE A 66 9.73 23.28 -20.34
CA PHE A 66 8.35 22.80 -20.48
C PHE A 66 8.27 21.27 -20.35
N ALA A 67 9.10 20.55 -21.12
CA ALA A 67 9.13 19.09 -21.09
C ALA A 67 9.50 18.54 -19.70
N PHE A 68 10.52 19.13 -19.07
CA PHE A 68 10.94 18.78 -17.70
C PHE A 68 9.80 18.96 -16.69
N LYS A 69 9.13 20.11 -16.71
CA LYS A 69 8.03 20.44 -15.79
C LYS A 69 6.88 19.46 -15.93
N GLU A 70 6.46 19.17 -17.15
CA GLU A 70 5.34 18.26 -17.39
C GLU A 70 5.70 16.80 -17.04
N ALA A 71 6.95 16.37 -17.29
CA ALA A 71 7.44 15.07 -16.83
C ALA A 71 7.40 14.95 -15.29
N CYS A 72 7.85 15.98 -14.57
CA CYS A 72 7.80 15.98 -13.10
C CYS A 72 6.36 15.88 -12.57
N LYS A 73 5.43 16.68 -13.13
CA LYS A 73 4.02 16.64 -12.73
C LYS A 73 3.40 15.26 -12.95
N LEU A 74 3.61 14.69 -14.13
CA LEU A 74 3.10 13.35 -14.46
C LEU A 74 3.66 12.33 -13.45
N TYR A 75 4.97 12.29 -13.26
CA TYR A 75 5.61 11.35 -12.34
C TYR A 75 5.06 11.44 -10.90
N LEU A 76 4.91 12.66 -10.38
CA LEU A 76 4.34 12.89 -9.05
C LEU A 76 2.86 12.48 -8.96
N SER A 77 2.09 12.69 -10.03
CA SER A 77 0.67 12.31 -10.07
C SER A 77 0.45 10.80 -10.03
N PHE A 78 1.39 10.03 -10.59
CA PHE A 78 1.31 8.57 -10.60
C PHE A 78 1.77 7.92 -9.28
N LEU A 79 2.53 8.63 -8.45
CA LEU A 79 3.11 8.09 -7.22
C LEU A 79 2.66 8.88 -5.96
N PRO A 80 1.34 9.05 -5.73
CA PRO A 80 0.84 9.88 -4.63
C PRO A 80 1.25 9.35 -3.25
N ARG A 81 1.43 8.03 -3.11
CA ARG A 81 1.88 7.41 -1.84
C ARG A 81 3.38 7.61 -1.58
N SER A 82 4.19 7.75 -2.64
CA SER A 82 5.64 7.93 -2.51
C SER A 82 6.04 9.36 -2.13
N PHE A 83 5.17 10.33 -2.42
CA PHE A 83 5.39 11.75 -2.10
C PHE A 83 4.24 12.31 -1.26
N PRO A 84 4.14 11.91 0.03
CA PRO A 84 2.99 12.21 0.88
C PRO A 84 2.89 13.69 1.29
N THR A 85 3.98 14.46 1.18
CA THR A 85 4.04 15.87 1.55
C THR A 85 4.50 16.74 0.38
N GLU A 86 4.09 18.00 0.35
CA GLU A 86 4.57 18.96 -0.65
C GLU A 86 6.09 19.14 -0.57
N THR A 87 6.66 19.11 0.64
CA THR A 87 8.12 19.13 0.85
C THR A 87 8.82 17.95 0.17
N ALA A 88 8.25 16.74 0.24
CA ALA A 88 8.82 15.57 -0.44
C ALA A 88 8.80 15.73 -1.98
N LYS A 89 7.73 16.31 -2.53
CA LYS A 89 7.62 16.63 -3.96
C LYS A 89 8.65 17.66 -4.39
N VAL A 90 8.81 18.74 -3.62
CA VAL A 90 9.80 19.79 -3.88
C VAL A 90 11.21 19.21 -3.84
N ASN A 91 11.55 18.46 -2.78
CA ASN A 91 12.86 17.84 -2.63
C ASN A 91 13.17 16.90 -3.81
N PHE A 92 12.19 16.11 -4.25
CA PHE A 92 12.34 15.29 -5.45
C PHE A 92 12.70 16.11 -6.69
N VAL A 93 11.97 17.19 -6.97
CA VAL A 93 12.27 18.07 -8.13
C VAL A 93 13.67 18.68 -8.01
N ILE A 94 14.10 19.07 -6.81
CA ILE A 94 15.46 19.58 -6.56
C ILE A 94 16.54 18.53 -6.92
N THR A 95 16.30 17.24 -6.65
CA THR A 95 17.25 16.17 -7.03
C THR A 95 17.40 16.00 -8.54
N LEU A 96 16.44 16.48 -9.33
CA LEU A 96 16.47 16.45 -10.78
C LEU A 96 17.15 17.67 -11.40
N LEU A 97 17.40 18.73 -10.62
CA LEU A 97 18.14 19.90 -11.09
C LEU A 97 19.64 19.58 -11.19
N LEU A 98 20.33 20.26 -12.09
CA LEU A 98 21.78 20.19 -12.28
C LEU A 98 22.37 21.59 -12.40
N GLY A 99 23.59 21.78 -11.90
CA GLY A 99 24.32 23.05 -12.02
C GLY A 99 23.63 24.18 -11.27
N ASP A 100 23.61 25.38 -11.87
CA ASP A 100 23.11 26.61 -11.23
C ASP A 100 21.67 26.51 -10.70
N PRO A 101 20.69 25.93 -11.42
CA PRO A 101 19.35 25.69 -10.88
C PRO A 101 19.34 24.92 -9.56
N GLN A 102 20.22 23.91 -9.44
CA GLN A 102 20.28 23.07 -8.24
C GLN A 102 20.88 23.83 -7.06
N VAL A 103 21.97 24.56 -7.31
CA VAL A 103 22.61 25.41 -6.29
C VAL A 103 21.61 26.45 -5.79
N TRP A 104 20.92 27.14 -6.69
CA TRP A 104 19.88 28.10 -6.34
C TRP A 104 18.79 27.48 -5.48
N ALA A 105 18.28 26.30 -5.86
CA ALA A 105 17.20 25.65 -5.13
C ALA A 105 17.63 25.18 -3.73
N PHE A 106 18.85 24.68 -3.56
CA PHE A 106 19.37 24.31 -2.24
C PHE A 106 19.60 25.52 -1.34
N THR A 107 20.11 26.63 -1.89
CA THR A 107 20.28 27.87 -1.13
C THR A 107 18.93 28.39 -0.64
N LEU A 108 17.95 28.48 -1.53
CA LEU A 108 16.59 28.91 -1.16
C LEU A 108 15.92 27.94 -0.18
N GLY A 109 16.11 26.63 -0.38
CA GLY A 109 15.57 25.61 0.51
C GLY A 109 16.14 25.70 1.93
N ARG A 110 17.43 26.03 2.08
CA ARG A 110 18.06 26.25 3.39
C ARG A 110 17.42 27.44 4.11
N GLU A 111 17.14 28.52 3.39
CA GLU A 111 16.50 29.72 3.95
C GLU A 111 15.04 29.48 4.36
N LEU A 112 14.31 28.66 3.59
CA LEU A 112 12.87 28.44 3.81
C LEU A 112 12.56 27.27 4.76
N PHE A 113 13.39 26.23 4.78
CA PHE A 113 13.11 24.98 5.50
C PHE A 113 14.07 24.69 6.67
N GLY A 114 15.17 25.45 6.80
CA GLY A 114 15.98 25.49 8.02
C GLY A 114 16.73 24.20 8.40
N TYR A 115 17.16 23.40 7.41
CA TYR A 115 18.09 22.28 7.62
C TYR A 115 19.55 22.71 7.47
#